data_AF-A0A383DNP6-F1
#
_entry.id   AF-A0A383DNP6-F1
#
_cell.length_a   1.000
_cell.length_b   1.000
_cell.length_c   1.000
_cell.angle_alpha   90.00
_cell.angle_beta   90.00
_cell.angle_gamma   90.00
#
_symmetry.space_group_name_H-M   'P 1'
#
loop_
_entity.id
_entity.type
_entity.pdbx_description
1 polymer ?
#
loop_
_entity_poly.entity_id
_entity_poly.type
_entity_poly.pdbx_seq_one_letter_code
_entity_poly.pdbx_strand_id
1 'polypeptide(L)'
;MECLEPYNAIYLDNTDSGYKIQPCCLYNNTEGVVDSIDKIQAKNQELWPTLDWEKNCIVCLSKEKHNEHSKRLESFKSSSREKGLVRFDIRPGSTCNLKCIMCNPRNSSAWQQDIELWTKYNNDYERSLSRKNFNELDWDWIYTKCVDKAELIYIVGGEPFYMKSVHEFLNKLSKNQWNCYNTRILIQTNGV
;
A
#
# COMPACT_ATOMS: atom_id res chain seq x y z
N MET A 1 -15.31 17.13 10.83
CA MET A 1 -14.62 15.94 11.40
C MET A 1 -13.44 15.61 10.50
N GLU A 2 -12.23 15.54 11.05
CA GLU A 2 -10.98 15.32 10.30
C GLU A 2 -10.70 13.82 10.12
N CYS A 3 -10.22 13.42 8.94
CA CYS A 3 -9.91 12.01 8.59
C CYS A 3 -9.01 11.32 9.63
N LEU A 4 -9.29 10.05 9.93
CA LEU A 4 -8.49 9.25 10.88
C LEU A 4 -7.45 8.34 10.22
N GLU A 5 -7.40 8.28 8.87
CA GLU A 5 -6.39 7.49 8.15
C GLU A 5 -4.93 7.80 8.56
N PRO A 6 -4.48 9.07 8.74
CA PRO A 6 -3.11 9.35 9.18
C PRO A 6 -2.74 8.77 10.55
N TYR A 7 -3.75 8.48 11.39
CA TYR A 7 -3.56 8.05 12.77
C TYR A 7 -3.73 6.54 12.92
N ASN A 8 -4.78 5.99 12.32
CA ASN A 8 -5.19 4.60 12.53
C ASN A 8 -4.83 3.67 11.37
N ALA A 9 -4.37 4.20 10.24
CA ALA A 9 -3.96 3.44 9.08
C ALA A 9 -2.54 3.79 8.63
N ILE A 10 -1.95 2.90 7.84
CA ILE A 10 -0.71 3.16 7.12
C ILE A 10 -0.81 2.62 5.70
N TYR A 11 -0.37 3.42 4.74
CA TYR A 11 -0.20 3.03 3.35
C TYR A 11 1.28 2.75 3.08
N LEU A 12 1.60 1.52 2.69
CA LEU A 12 2.96 1.04 2.49
C LEU A 12 3.19 0.79 1.00
N ASP A 13 3.99 1.64 0.37
CA ASP A 13 4.38 1.56 -1.05
C ASP A 13 5.81 2.05 -1.16
N ASN A 14 6.73 1.09 -1.34
CA ASN A 14 8.14 1.36 -1.48
C ASN A 14 8.50 1.53 -2.96
N THR A 15 9.18 2.62 -3.24
CA THR A 15 9.60 3.01 -4.59
C THR A 15 11.11 3.03 -4.67
N ASP A 16 11.67 3.24 -5.87
CA ASP A 16 13.11 3.41 -6.04
C ASP A 16 13.68 4.57 -5.20
N SER A 17 12.84 5.56 -4.88
CA SER A 17 13.22 6.73 -4.09
C SER A 17 12.92 6.58 -2.59
N GLY A 18 12.31 5.47 -2.17
CA GLY A 18 11.88 5.21 -0.80
C GLY A 18 10.37 5.05 -0.65
N TYR A 19 9.91 5.00 0.60
CA TYR A 19 8.51 4.82 0.97
C TYR A 19 7.71 6.10 0.82
N LYS A 20 6.56 6.06 0.14
CA LYS A 20 5.72 7.24 -0.07
C LYS A 20 5.14 7.80 1.24
N ILE A 21 5.19 9.12 1.36
CA ILE A 21 4.47 9.88 2.38
C ILE A 21 3.11 10.27 1.81
N GLN A 22 2.08 9.52 2.18
CA GLN A 22 0.68 9.87 1.91
C GLN A 22 -0.25 9.25 2.97
N PRO A 23 -1.31 9.97 3.39
CA PRO A 23 -2.24 9.48 4.42
C PRO A 23 -2.97 8.19 4.07
N CYS A 24 -3.32 7.97 2.81
CA CYS A 24 -3.98 6.76 2.33
C CYS A 24 -3.84 6.60 0.80
N CYS A 25 -4.25 5.45 0.27
CA CYS A 25 -4.17 5.12 -1.15
C CYS A 25 -5.05 5.98 -2.09
N LEU A 26 -6.02 6.72 -1.57
CA LEU A 26 -6.91 7.61 -2.36
C LEU A 26 -6.45 9.06 -2.36
N TYR A 27 -5.33 9.36 -1.72
CA TYR A 27 -4.78 10.70 -1.69
C TYR A 27 -4.14 11.01 -3.05
N ASN A 28 -4.52 12.13 -3.67
CA ASN A 28 -4.19 12.41 -5.07
C ASN A 28 -2.72 12.80 -5.32
N ASN A 29 -1.97 13.11 -4.27
CA ASN A 29 -0.59 13.54 -4.36
C ASN A 29 0.35 12.61 -3.57
N THR A 30 1.65 12.81 -3.68
CA THR A 30 2.63 12.20 -2.76
C THR A 30 3.45 13.35 -2.18
N GLU A 31 3.43 13.50 -0.85
CA GLU A 31 4.07 14.64 -0.16
C GLU A 31 5.60 14.48 -0.06
N GLY A 32 6.12 13.33 -0.48
CA GLY A 32 7.53 13.01 -0.50
C GLY A 32 7.77 11.53 -0.27
N VAL A 33 9.01 11.18 0.04
CA VAL A 33 9.43 9.83 0.38
C VAL A 33 10.29 9.83 1.64
N VAL A 34 10.25 8.74 2.38
CA VAL A 34 11.19 8.44 3.47
C VAL A 34 12.01 7.21 3.13
N ASP A 35 13.23 7.17 3.62
CA ASP A 35 14.18 6.06 3.47
C ASP A 35 13.78 4.80 4.27
N SER A 36 13.04 4.98 5.36
CA SER A 36 12.69 3.90 6.28
C SER A 36 11.20 3.86 6.63
N ILE A 37 10.68 2.64 6.74
CA ILE A 37 9.24 2.35 6.94
C ILE A 37 8.69 2.91 8.26
N ASP A 38 9.51 2.96 9.31
CA ASP A 38 9.12 3.43 10.65
C ASP A 38 8.82 4.93 10.69
N LYS A 39 9.35 5.70 9.72
CA LYS A 39 9.15 7.15 9.63
C LYS A 39 7.83 7.55 8.97
N ILE A 40 7.20 6.65 8.20
CA ILE A 40 6.03 6.96 7.37
C ILE A 40 4.89 7.54 8.20
N GLN A 41 4.51 6.85 9.28
CA GLN A 41 3.36 7.25 10.10
C GLN A 41 3.58 8.61 10.77
N ALA A 42 4.75 8.80 11.38
CA ALA A 42 5.09 10.06 12.03
C ALA A 42 5.08 11.22 11.03
N LYS A 43 5.63 11.03 9.82
CA LYS A 43 5.61 12.05 8.76
C LYS A 43 4.21 12.35 8.25
N ASN A 44 3.36 11.34 8.07
CA ASN A 44 1.95 11.56 7.73
C ASN A 44 1.23 12.39 8.80
N GLN A 45 1.46 12.11 10.09
CA GLN A 45 0.82 12.84 11.19
C GLN A 45 1.36 14.28 11.35
N GLU A 46 2.66 14.48 11.13
CA GLU A 46 3.32 15.80 11.14
C GLU A 46 2.75 16.71 10.05
N LEU A 47 2.59 16.19 8.83
CA LEU A 47 2.11 16.98 7.70
C LEU A 47 0.60 17.20 7.75
N TRP A 48 -0.18 16.23 8.24
CA TRP A 48 -1.65 16.23 8.17
C TRP A 48 -2.35 17.56 8.53
N PRO A 49 -1.98 18.28 9.61
CA PRO A 49 -2.60 19.56 9.96
C PRO A 49 -2.40 20.68 8.92
N THR A 50 -1.37 20.55 8.08
CA THR A 50 -1.00 21.55 7.06
C THR A 50 -1.47 21.18 5.66
N LEU A 51 -1.92 19.94 5.44
CA LEU A 51 -2.32 19.46 4.13
C LEU A 51 -3.70 19.99 3.72
N ASP A 52 -3.77 20.46 2.48
CA ASP A 52 -5.02 20.85 1.83
C ASP A 52 -5.79 19.58 1.40
N TRP A 53 -6.56 19.03 2.33
CA TRP A 53 -7.35 17.83 2.09
C TRP A 53 -8.53 18.08 1.13
N GLU A 54 -8.97 19.33 0.95
CA GLU A 54 -10.03 19.68 -0.01
C GLU A 54 -9.57 19.43 -1.46
N LYS A 55 -8.30 19.72 -1.74
CA LYS A 55 -7.70 19.45 -3.05
C LYS A 55 -7.23 18.00 -3.23
N ASN A 56 -6.78 17.36 -2.16
CA ASN A 56 -6.10 16.07 -2.28
C ASN A 56 -6.97 14.85 -1.95
N CYS A 57 -8.12 15.02 -1.30
CA CYS A 57 -9.06 13.94 -0.98
C CYS A 57 -10.31 13.94 -1.87
N ILE A 58 -10.19 14.33 -3.15
CA ILE A 58 -11.32 14.54 -4.08
C ILE A 58 -12.25 13.34 -4.17
N VAL A 59 -11.71 12.11 -4.16
CA VAL A 59 -12.52 10.88 -4.21
C VAL A 59 -13.48 10.80 -3.02
N CYS A 60 -13.02 11.14 -1.81
CA CYS A 60 -13.87 11.12 -0.63
C CYS A 60 -14.91 12.24 -0.68
N LEU A 61 -14.50 13.44 -1.06
CA LEU A 61 -15.39 14.61 -1.11
C LEU A 61 -16.47 14.46 -2.18
N SER A 62 -16.11 13.90 -3.33
CA SER A 62 -17.06 13.61 -4.41
C SER A 62 -18.11 12.61 -3.95
N LYS A 63 -17.71 11.50 -3.33
CA LYS A 63 -18.66 10.51 -2.77
C LYS A 63 -19.60 11.13 -1.74
N GLU A 64 -19.04 11.87 -0.80
CA GLU A 64 -19.81 12.51 0.28
C GLU A 64 -20.80 13.54 -0.25
N LYS A 65 -20.43 14.31 -1.29
CA LYS A 65 -21.33 15.26 -1.97
C LYS A 65 -22.55 14.56 -2.59
N HIS A 66 -22.42 13.30 -2.98
CA HIS A 66 -23.51 12.49 -3.53
C HIS A 66 -24.16 11.59 -2.46
N ASN A 67 -23.95 11.86 -1.17
CA ASN A 67 -24.45 11.06 -0.05
C ASN A 67 -23.98 9.59 -0.06
N GLU A 68 -22.84 9.31 -0.69
CA GLU A 68 -22.21 7.99 -0.66
C GLU A 68 -21.18 7.86 0.48
N HIS A 69 -20.94 6.62 0.92
CA HIS A 69 -19.90 6.33 1.89
C HIS A 69 -18.49 6.44 1.29
N SER A 70 -17.68 7.34 1.87
CA SER A 70 -16.26 7.50 1.54
C SER A 70 -15.36 6.72 2.50
N LYS A 71 -14.10 6.51 2.10
CA LYS A 71 -13.06 5.95 2.97
C LYS A 71 -12.79 6.84 4.19
N ARG A 72 -12.92 8.16 4.04
CA ARG A 72 -12.82 9.13 5.14
C ARG A 72 -13.92 8.92 6.18
N LEU A 73 -15.19 8.80 5.77
CA LEU A 73 -16.29 8.51 6.68
C LEU A 73 -16.14 7.11 7.32
N GLU A 74 -15.67 6.12 6.57
CA GLU A 74 -15.37 4.79 7.10
C GLU A 74 -14.27 4.84 8.17
N SER A 75 -13.31 5.76 8.03
CA SER A 75 -12.26 5.98 9.02
C SER A 75 -12.81 6.39 10.39
N PHE A 76 -14.03 6.94 10.46
CA PHE A 76 -14.67 7.32 11.72
C PHE A 76 -15.39 6.16 12.41
N LYS A 77 -15.85 5.14 11.65
CA LYS A 77 -16.50 3.96 12.23
C LYS A 77 -15.52 3.09 13.00
N SER A 78 -14.39 2.82 12.36
CA SER A 78 -13.09 3.09 12.96
C SER A 78 -12.82 2.76 14.42
N SER A 79 -12.67 3.88 15.12
CA SER A 79 -11.72 4.09 16.19
C SER A 79 -11.78 5.56 16.59
N SER A 80 -11.25 5.88 17.77
CA SER A 80 -10.66 7.20 18.04
C SER A 80 -9.18 7.21 17.64
N ARG A 81 -8.56 8.41 17.60
CA ARG A 81 -7.10 8.54 17.38
C ARG A 81 -6.29 7.67 18.35
N GLU A 82 -6.78 7.48 19.57
CA GLU A 82 -6.07 6.74 20.64
C GLU A 82 -5.86 5.26 20.36
N LYS A 83 -6.64 4.68 19.43
CA LYS A 83 -6.48 3.27 19.06
C LYS A 83 -5.13 2.97 18.39
N GLY A 84 -4.42 4.00 17.93
CA GLY A 84 -3.14 3.86 17.24
C GLY A 84 -3.26 3.13 15.90
N LEU A 85 -2.14 2.61 15.42
CA LEU A 85 -2.05 1.94 14.11
C LEU A 85 -2.70 0.56 14.13
N VAL A 86 -3.85 0.42 13.47
CA VAL A 86 -4.62 -0.84 13.44
C VAL A 86 -5.00 -1.29 12.02
N ARG A 87 -4.78 -0.44 11.00
CA ARG A 87 -5.06 -0.78 9.60
C ARG A 87 -3.84 -0.65 8.72
N PHE A 88 -3.64 -1.65 7.87
CA PHE A 88 -2.48 -1.76 7.00
C PHE A 88 -2.95 -1.89 5.56
N ASP A 89 -2.50 -0.97 4.70
CA ASP A 89 -2.72 -1.01 3.27
C ASP A 89 -1.36 -1.25 2.59
N ILE A 90 -1.11 -2.50 2.20
CA ILE A 90 0.21 -3.03 1.85
C ILE A 90 0.32 -3.18 0.32
N ARG A 91 1.32 -2.53 -0.28
CA ARG A 91 1.76 -2.73 -1.67
C ARG A 91 3.05 -3.56 -1.68
N PRO A 92 2.97 -4.90 -1.70
CA PRO A 92 4.12 -5.77 -1.43
C PRO A 92 5.19 -5.76 -2.52
N GLY A 93 4.83 -5.38 -3.75
CA GLY A 93 5.73 -5.34 -4.89
C GLY A 93 4.98 -5.53 -6.21
N SER A 94 5.70 -5.82 -7.27
CA SER A 94 5.15 -6.01 -8.62
C SER A 94 5.21 -7.46 -9.12
N THR A 95 5.79 -8.39 -8.35
CA THR A 95 5.95 -9.78 -8.77
C THR A 95 4.58 -10.36 -9.10
N CYS A 96 4.38 -10.74 -10.37
CA CYS A 96 3.09 -11.14 -10.90
C CYS A 96 3.26 -12.12 -12.08
N ASN A 97 2.26 -12.95 -12.29
CA ASN A 97 2.18 -13.95 -13.36
C ASN A 97 1.39 -13.47 -14.60
N LEU A 98 0.72 -12.31 -14.56
CA LEU A 98 -0.13 -11.81 -15.66
C LEU A 98 0.34 -10.46 -16.23
N LYS A 99 0.04 -10.23 -17.52
CA LYS A 99 0.29 -8.98 -18.26
C LYS A 99 -1.03 -8.25 -18.56
N CYS A 100 -1.73 -7.79 -17.52
CA CYS A 100 -3.01 -7.10 -17.70
C CYS A 100 -2.81 -5.80 -18.48
N ILE A 101 -3.70 -5.48 -19.44
CA ILE A 101 -3.57 -4.29 -20.32
C ILE A 101 -3.52 -2.95 -19.55
N MET A 102 -4.15 -2.90 -18.38
CA MET A 102 -4.14 -1.73 -17.48
C MET A 102 -2.88 -1.64 -16.61
N CYS A 103 -2.11 -2.72 -16.52
CA CYS A 103 -0.88 -2.78 -15.74
C CYS A 103 0.29 -2.38 -16.61
N ASN A 104 1.15 -1.52 -16.08
CA ASN A 104 2.46 -1.24 -16.66
C ASN A 104 3.53 -2.13 -15.98
N PRO A 105 4.80 -2.07 -16.41
CA PRO A 105 5.89 -2.86 -15.82
C PRO A 105 6.11 -2.63 -14.32
N ARG A 106 5.67 -1.48 -13.80
CA ARG A 106 5.72 -1.18 -12.36
C ARG A 106 4.73 -2.01 -11.55
N ASN A 107 3.62 -2.40 -12.18
CA ASN A 107 2.54 -3.11 -11.51
C ASN A 107 2.60 -4.62 -11.72
N SER A 108 3.31 -5.08 -12.76
CA SER A 108 3.52 -6.49 -13.04
C SER A 108 4.90 -6.76 -13.62
N SER A 109 5.67 -7.60 -12.92
CA SER A 109 6.96 -8.11 -13.39
C SER A 109 6.85 -8.94 -14.66
N ALA A 110 5.67 -9.44 -15.01
CA ALA A 110 5.49 -10.25 -16.22
C ALA A 110 5.87 -9.48 -17.49
N TRP A 111 5.69 -8.15 -17.50
CA TRP A 111 6.07 -7.28 -18.62
C TRP A 111 7.57 -7.19 -18.88
N GLN A 112 8.42 -7.61 -17.93
CA GLN A 112 9.87 -7.49 -18.03
C GLN A 112 10.43 -8.23 -19.26
N GLN A 113 9.87 -9.39 -19.61
CA GLN A 113 10.29 -10.15 -20.80
C GLN A 113 10.08 -9.36 -22.09
N ASP A 114 8.97 -8.61 -22.19
CA ASP A 114 8.65 -7.84 -23.39
C ASP A 114 9.55 -6.61 -23.51
N ILE A 115 9.87 -5.98 -22.38
CA ILE A 115 10.82 -4.86 -22.31
C ILE A 115 12.21 -5.31 -22.73
N GLU A 116 12.67 -6.47 -22.27
CA GLU A 116 13.97 -7.03 -22.63
C GLU A 116 14.05 -7.34 -24.12
N LEU A 117 13.01 -7.95 -24.69
CA LEU A 117 12.89 -8.19 -26.13
C LEU A 117 12.89 -6.88 -26.91
N TRP A 118 12.08 -5.90 -26.51
CA TRP A 118 12.01 -4.60 -27.18
C TRP A 118 13.37 -3.90 -27.18
N THR A 119 14.04 -3.87 -26.04
CA THR A 119 15.36 -3.23 -25.86
C THR A 119 16.41 -3.87 -26.75
N LYS A 120 16.43 -5.21 -26.83
CA LYS A 120 17.37 -5.98 -27.66
C LYS A 120 17.31 -5.60 -29.14
N TYR A 121 16.13 -5.34 -29.69
CA TYR A 121 15.94 -5.11 -31.13
C TYR A 121 15.80 -3.65 -31.53
N ASN A 122 15.48 -2.75 -30.60
CA ASN A 122 15.25 -1.34 -30.92
C ASN A 122 16.32 -0.39 -30.38
N ASN A 123 17.27 -0.85 -29.55
CA ASN A 123 18.40 -0.06 -29.00
C ASN A 123 18.03 1.27 -28.29
N ASP A 124 16.74 1.53 -28.06
CA ASP A 124 16.23 2.86 -27.75
C ASP A 124 15.28 2.86 -26.54
N TYR A 125 15.49 1.94 -25.61
CA TYR A 125 14.74 1.95 -24.36
C TYR A 125 15.57 2.56 -23.24
N GLU A 126 15.06 3.67 -22.68
CA GLU A 126 15.61 4.22 -21.46
C GLU A 126 15.68 3.11 -20.39
N ARG A 127 16.91 2.84 -19.96
CA ARG A 127 17.25 1.94 -18.85
C ARG A 127 16.59 2.35 -17.51
N SER A 128 15.86 3.47 -17.48
CA SER A 128 15.10 3.98 -16.34
C SER A 128 13.89 3.10 -15.99
N LEU A 129 13.35 2.34 -16.96
CA LEU A 129 12.20 1.45 -16.77
C LEU A 129 12.60 -0.03 -16.54
N SER A 130 13.87 -0.40 -16.79
CA SER A 130 14.40 -1.76 -16.55
C SER A 130 14.85 -2.00 -15.11
N ARG A 131 14.29 -1.23 -14.15
CA ARG A 131 14.73 -1.30 -12.76
C ARG A 131 14.30 -2.61 -12.12
N LYS A 132 15.31 -3.50 -12.06
CA LYS A 132 15.54 -4.52 -11.05
C LYS A 132 14.73 -4.23 -9.78
N ASN A 133 13.82 -5.14 -9.48
CA ASN A 133 13.29 -5.41 -8.15
C ASN A 133 12.82 -4.18 -7.39
N PHE A 134 11.50 -3.95 -7.40
CA PHE A 134 10.85 -3.11 -6.39
C PHE A 134 11.46 -3.42 -5.03
N ASN A 135 11.91 -2.38 -4.33
CA ASN A 135 12.50 -2.53 -3.02
C ASN A 135 11.49 -3.28 -2.14
N GLU A 136 11.92 -4.45 -1.65
CA GLU A 136 11.09 -5.29 -0.81
C GLU A 136 10.67 -4.49 0.43
N LEU A 137 9.43 -4.71 0.88
CA LEU A 137 8.98 -4.12 2.13
C LEU A 137 9.73 -4.77 3.30
N ASP A 138 9.93 -4.01 4.37
CA ASP A 138 10.39 -4.56 5.64
C ASP A 138 9.25 -5.36 6.31
N TRP A 139 9.15 -6.64 5.95
CA TRP A 139 8.12 -7.56 6.44
C TRP A 139 8.23 -7.87 7.92
N ASP A 140 9.44 -7.83 8.49
CA ASP A 140 9.63 -8.01 9.92
C ASP A 140 9.08 -6.82 10.70
N TRP A 141 9.34 -5.59 10.25
CA TRP A 141 8.69 -4.41 10.81
C TRP A 141 7.17 -4.51 10.70
N ILE A 142 6.63 -4.85 9.52
CA ILE A 142 5.18 -4.97 9.30
C ILE A 142 4.58 -5.99 10.27
N TYR A 143 5.21 -7.16 10.41
CA TYR A 143 4.78 -8.18 11.36
C TYR A 143 4.75 -7.65 12.80
N THR A 144 5.83 -7.01 13.27
CA THR A 144 5.87 -6.47 14.64
C THR A 144 4.80 -5.42 14.93
N LYS A 145 4.36 -4.68 13.91
CA LYS A 145 3.28 -3.69 14.04
C LYS A 145 1.89 -4.31 13.94
N CYS A 146 1.74 -5.45 13.26
CA CYS A 146 0.45 -6.12 13.10
C CYS A 146 0.08 -7.04 14.27
N VAL A 147 1.08 -7.69 14.88
CA VAL A 147 0.86 -8.67 15.96
C VAL A 147 0.08 -8.04 17.12
N ASP A 148 -0.96 -8.75 17.57
CA ASP A 148 -1.85 -8.37 18.67
C ASP A 148 -2.59 -7.01 18.51
N LYS A 149 -2.56 -6.42 17.30
CA LYS A 149 -3.08 -5.05 17.05
C LYS A 149 -3.85 -4.86 15.75
N ALA A 150 -3.41 -5.48 14.65
CA ALA A 150 -4.01 -5.23 13.35
C ALA A 150 -5.46 -5.75 13.27
N GLU A 151 -6.40 -4.88 12.93
CA GLU A 151 -7.80 -5.23 12.74
C GLU A 151 -8.14 -5.42 11.26
N LEU A 152 -7.47 -4.67 10.39
CA LEU A 152 -7.62 -4.78 8.94
C LEU A 152 -6.27 -4.76 8.25
N ILE A 153 -6.00 -5.80 7.47
CA ILE A 153 -4.85 -5.86 6.58
C ILE A 153 -5.39 -5.99 5.16
N TYR A 154 -5.06 -5.03 4.30
CA TYR A 154 -5.39 -5.04 2.88
C TYR A 154 -4.11 -5.20 2.06
N ILE A 155 -4.02 -6.25 1.26
CA ILE A 155 -2.86 -6.56 0.42
C ILE A 155 -3.28 -6.49 -1.05
N VAL A 156 -2.63 -5.62 -1.81
CA VAL A 156 -2.83 -5.48 -3.27
C VAL A 156 -1.55 -4.98 -3.92
N GLY A 157 -1.31 -5.36 -5.17
CA GLY A 157 -0.08 -5.05 -5.91
C GLY A 157 0.59 -6.34 -6.36
N GLY A 158 1.20 -6.33 -7.55
CA GLY A 158 1.66 -7.55 -8.21
C GLY A 158 0.54 -8.60 -8.25
N GLU A 159 0.90 -9.85 -7.97
CA GLU A 159 -0.04 -10.88 -7.54
C GLU A 159 0.35 -11.36 -6.13
N PRO A 160 -0.43 -11.04 -5.08
CA PRO A 160 -0.11 -11.39 -3.70
C PRO A 160 0.19 -12.87 -3.49
N PHE A 161 -0.57 -13.78 -4.12
CA PHE A 161 -0.34 -15.22 -3.99
C PHE A 161 0.85 -15.74 -4.79
N TYR A 162 1.48 -14.90 -5.61
CA TYR A 162 2.72 -15.25 -6.32
C TYR A 162 3.98 -14.82 -5.54
N MET A 163 3.83 -14.06 -4.45
CA MET A 163 4.95 -13.50 -3.68
C MET A 163 5.24 -14.29 -2.39
N LYS A 164 6.44 -14.90 -2.33
CA LYS A 164 6.87 -15.68 -1.16
C LYS A 164 6.80 -14.92 0.16
N SER A 165 7.20 -13.65 0.17
CA SER A 165 7.19 -12.81 1.37
C SER A 165 5.77 -12.56 1.92
N VAL A 166 4.76 -12.48 1.04
CA VAL A 166 3.35 -12.44 1.46
C VAL A 166 2.94 -13.75 2.12
N HIS A 167 3.30 -14.91 1.54
CA HIS A 167 3.02 -16.22 2.16
C HIS A 167 3.70 -16.38 3.52
N GLU A 168 4.97 -15.98 3.63
CA GLU A 168 5.74 -16.03 4.87
C GLU A 168 5.12 -15.13 5.95
N PHE A 169 4.74 -13.90 5.58
CA PHE A 169 4.04 -12.98 6.46
C PHE A 169 2.71 -13.56 6.97
N LEU A 170 1.86 -14.07 6.07
CA LEU A 170 0.57 -14.66 6.42
C LEU A 170 0.74 -15.90 7.31
N ASN A 171 1.70 -16.78 6.99
CA ASN A 171 2.01 -17.94 7.80
C ASN A 171 2.50 -17.54 9.20
N LYS A 172 3.38 -16.54 9.30
CA LYS A 172 3.88 -16.03 10.59
C LYS A 172 2.74 -15.43 11.42
N LEU A 173 1.88 -14.60 10.81
CA LEU A 173 0.74 -13.97 11.47
C LEU A 173 -0.31 -15.00 11.91
N SER A 174 -0.54 -16.05 11.13
CA SER A 174 -1.50 -17.12 11.45
C SER A 174 -1.14 -17.94 12.71
N LYS A 175 0.11 -17.84 13.18
CA LYS A 175 0.55 -18.49 14.42
C LYS A 175 0.20 -17.67 15.67
N ASN A 176 -0.21 -16.41 15.51
CA ASN A 176 -0.67 -15.58 16.61
C ASN A 176 -2.19 -15.74 16.79
N GLN A 177 -2.59 -16.24 17.96
CA GLN A 177 -3.98 -16.53 18.27
C GLN A 177 -4.87 -15.27 18.28
N TRP A 178 -4.38 -14.13 18.79
CA TRP A 178 -5.17 -12.89 18.80
C TRP A 178 -5.52 -12.46 17.37
N ASN A 179 -4.54 -12.47 16.46
CA ASN A 179 -4.76 -12.06 15.07
C ASN A 179 -5.75 -12.99 14.36
N CYS A 180 -5.73 -14.29 14.64
CA CYS A 180 -6.72 -15.23 14.09
C CYS A 180 -8.17 -14.89 14.43
N TYR A 181 -8.43 -14.29 15.60
CA TYR A 181 -9.79 -13.92 16.02
C TYR A 181 -10.17 -12.48 15.68
N ASN A 182 -9.19 -11.57 15.55
CA ASN A 182 -9.44 -10.14 15.52
C ASN A 182 -9.01 -9.45 14.21
N THR A 183 -8.22 -10.11 13.36
CA THR A 183 -7.71 -9.51 12.13
C THR A 183 -8.53 -9.96 10.93
N ARG A 184 -9.15 -9.00 10.22
CA ARG A 184 -9.69 -9.23 8.88
C ARG A 184 -8.61 -8.99 7.84
N ILE A 185 -8.34 -10.00 7.01
CA ILE A 185 -7.39 -9.90 5.89
C ILE A 185 -8.17 -9.82 4.59
N LEU A 186 -7.90 -8.80 3.78
CA LEU A 186 -8.44 -8.60 2.44
C LEU A 186 -7.28 -8.69 1.45
N ILE A 187 -7.40 -9.54 0.45
CA ILE A 187 -6.37 -9.74 -0.58
C ILE A 187 -7.02 -9.54 -1.94
N GLN A 188 -6.46 -8.65 -2.76
CA GLN A 188 -6.85 -8.52 -4.17
C GLN A 188 -5.94 -9.40 -5.01
N THR A 189 -6.52 -10.42 -5.65
CA THR A 189 -5.84 -11.41 -6.49
C THR A 189 -6.45 -11.43 -7.89
N ASN A 190 -5.67 -11.89 -8.87
CA ASN A 190 -6.14 -12.20 -10.20
C ASN A 190 -6.88 -13.56 -10.31
N GLY A 191 -6.83 -14.41 -9.27
CA GLY A 191 -7.60 -15.64 -9.18
C GLY A 191 -7.15 -16.80 -10.08
N VAL A 192 -5.89 -16.77 -10.56
CA VAL A 192 -5.29 -17.80 -11.42
C VAL A 192 -4.42 -18.76 -10.62
#